data_AF-A0A1G7KK02-F1
#
_entry.id   AF-A0A1G7KK02-F1
#
_cell.length_a   1.000
_cell.length_b   1.000
_cell.length_c   1.000
_cell.angle_alpha   90.00
_cell.angle_beta   90.00
_cell.angle_gamma   90.00
#
_symmetry.space_group_name_H-M   'P 1'
#
loop_
_entity.id
_entity.type
_entity.pdbx_description
1 polymer ?
#
loop_
_entity_poly.entity_id
_entity_poly.type
_entity_poly.pdbx_seq_one_letter_code
_entity_poly.pdbx_strand_id
1 'polypeptide(L)'
;MTVTACSGSTEPPSWFAQRTELPSCGEDEEHTAGYPDREARTCFREAFEADRPAELTRLTYGDEGESIRTHFRVLGSARYEIVGQHFDGPADGSDPSGRGRYECDRFVFVDEPGAGSDGAPETNAAGECEQVEHVSA
;
A
#
# COMPACT_ATOMS: atom_id res chain seq x y z
N MET A 1 -45.82 7.02 5.34
CA MET A 1 -44.65 7.17 4.44
C MET A 1 -43.51 6.45 5.12
N THR A 2 -43.01 5.40 4.48
CA THR A 2 -42.09 4.42 5.06
C THR A 2 -40.71 5.04 5.22
N VAL A 3 -40.16 4.91 6.43
CA VAL A 3 -38.80 5.31 6.79
C VAL A 3 -37.87 4.27 6.18
N THR A 4 -37.09 4.62 5.16
CA THR A 4 -36.01 3.75 4.70
C THR A 4 -34.74 4.24 5.36
N ALA A 5 -34.28 3.46 6.33
CA ALA A 5 -32.98 3.60 6.97
C ALA A 5 -31.88 3.68 5.89
N CYS A 6 -31.06 4.72 5.95
CA CYS A 6 -29.75 4.70 5.30
C CYS A 6 -28.95 3.60 6.00
N SER A 7 -28.89 2.42 5.39
CA SER A 7 -27.89 1.43 5.71
C SER A 7 -26.54 2.12 5.55
N GLY A 8 -25.79 2.26 6.64
CA GLY A 8 -24.40 2.68 6.60
C GLY A 8 -23.62 1.63 5.85
N SER A 9 -23.50 1.80 4.54
CA SER A 9 -22.59 0.97 3.76
C SER A 9 -21.18 1.43 4.08
N THR A 10 -20.45 0.62 4.84
CA THR A 10 -18.98 0.51 4.83
C THR A 10 -18.52 0.01 3.45
N GLU A 11 -19.09 0.54 2.37
CA GLU A 11 -18.66 0.21 1.01
C GLU A 11 -17.36 0.95 0.75
N PRO A 12 -16.30 0.25 0.31
CA PRO A 12 -15.05 0.92 -0.03
C PRO A 12 -15.32 1.99 -1.10
N PRO A 13 -14.69 3.16 -0.99
CA PRO A 13 -14.86 4.21 -1.99
C PRO A 13 -14.47 3.69 -3.37
N SER A 14 -15.08 4.23 -4.43
CA SER A 14 -14.95 3.68 -5.79
C SER A 14 -13.50 3.60 -6.26
N TRP A 15 -12.65 4.54 -5.88
CA TRP A 15 -11.21 4.52 -6.19
C TRP A 15 -10.47 3.35 -5.52
N PHE A 16 -10.95 2.87 -4.37
CA PHE A 16 -10.40 1.71 -3.66
C PHE A 16 -10.96 0.40 -4.24
N ALA A 17 -12.26 0.38 -4.52
CA ALA A 17 -13.02 -0.81 -4.93
C ALA A 17 -12.87 -1.15 -6.43
N GLN A 18 -12.78 -0.14 -7.29
CA GLN A 18 -12.78 -0.27 -8.75
C GLN A 18 -11.41 0.06 -9.34
N ARG A 19 -10.34 -0.20 -8.59
CA ARG A 19 -8.98 0.02 -9.06
C ARG A 19 -8.65 -0.89 -10.24
N THR A 20 -7.84 -0.38 -11.17
CA THR A 20 -7.31 -1.18 -12.29
C THR A 20 -6.48 -2.35 -11.77
N GLU A 21 -6.80 -3.57 -12.18
CA GLU A 21 -5.96 -4.74 -11.89
C GLU A 21 -4.60 -4.61 -12.60
N LEU A 22 -3.52 -4.83 -11.86
CA LEU A 22 -2.14 -4.79 -12.37
C LEU A 22 -1.51 -6.19 -12.29
N PRO A 23 -0.47 -6.48 -13.09
CA PRO A 23 0.34 -7.67 -12.90
C PRO A 23 0.87 -7.74 -11.46
N SER A 24 0.54 -8.79 -10.72
CA SER A 24 0.99 -8.96 -9.34
C SER A 24 2.41 -9.52 -9.28
N CYS A 25 3.26 -8.88 -8.47
CA CYS A 25 4.56 -9.41 -8.06
C CYS A 25 4.47 -10.30 -6.81
N GLY A 26 3.29 -10.39 -6.16
CA GLY A 26 3.08 -11.21 -4.97
C GLY A 26 2.76 -10.40 -3.71
N GLU A 27 2.85 -11.07 -2.56
CA GLU A 27 2.58 -10.51 -1.23
C GLU A 27 3.88 -10.48 -0.38
N ASP A 28 4.24 -9.30 0.12
CA ASP A 28 5.30 -9.09 1.12
C ASP A 28 4.70 -9.27 2.52
N GLU A 29 4.63 -10.52 3.00
CA GLU A 29 4.15 -10.86 4.34
C GLU A 29 5.30 -11.18 5.31
N GLU A 30 5.19 -10.70 6.55
CA GLU A 30 6.07 -11.10 7.65
C GLU A 30 5.71 -12.52 8.13
N HIS A 31 6.19 -13.56 7.43
CA HIS A 31 5.95 -14.94 7.86
C HIS A 31 6.70 -15.30 9.15
N THR A 32 6.02 -16.01 10.05
CA THR A 32 6.52 -16.51 11.35
C THR A 32 7.75 -17.44 11.27
N ALA A 33 8.16 -17.83 10.06
CA ALA A 33 9.27 -18.77 9.81
C ALA A 33 10.52 -18.15 9.17
N GLY A 34 10.55 -16.83 8.99
CA GLY A 34 11.75 -16.12 8.59
C GLY A 34 11.81 -15.74 7.12
N TYR A 35 12.17 -14.46 6.93
CA TYR A 35 12.36 -13.71 5.70
C TYR A 35 11.07 -13.39 4.94
N PRO A 36 10.62 -12.13 4.99
CA PRO A 36 9.58 -11.66 4.07
C PRO A 36 10.01 -11.80 2.60
N ASP A 37 9.03 -11.82 1.71
CA ASP A 37 9.16 -12.35 0.34
C ASP A 37 10.11 -11.51 -0.54
N ARG A 38 11.38 -11.90 -0.54
CA ARG A 38 12.44 -11.26 -1.33
C ARG A 38 12.20 -11.39 -2.84
N GLU A 39 11.51 -12.44 -3.28
CA GLU A 39 11.18 -12.63 -4.70
C GLU A 39 10.16 -11.60 -5.14
N ALA A 40 9.09 -11.40 -4.36
CA ALA A 40 8.07 -10.40 -4.62
C ALA A 40 8.65 -8.97 -4.64
N ARG A 41 9.53 -8.66 -3.68
CA ARG A 41 10.25 -7.38 -3.62
C ARG A 41 11.14 -7.14 -4.83
N THR A 42 11.90 -8.15 -5.23
CA THR A 42 12.81 -8.08 -6.39
C THR A 42 12.01 -7.86 -7.67
N CYS A 43 10.94 -8.63 -7.88
CA CYS A 43 10.01 -8.44 -9.01
C CYS A 43 9.50 -7.00 -9.08
N PHE A 44 9.05 -6.45 -7.95
CA PHE A 44 8.49 -5.11 -7.90
C PHE A 44 9.53 -4.04 -8.18
N ARG A 45 10.74 -4.16 -7.60
CA ARG A 45 11.86 -3.25 -7.88
C ARG A 45 12.25 -3.27 -9.36
N GLU A 46 12.37 -4.43 -9.97
CA GLU A 46 12.67 -4.56 -11.40
C GLU A 46 11.56 -3.98 -12.29
N ALA A 47 10.30 -4.12 -11.88
CA ALA A 47 9.18 -3.50 -12.59
C ALA A 47 9.21 -1.97 -12.48
N PHE A 48 9.51 -1.43 -11.29
CA PHE A 48 9.68 0.00 -11.05
C PHE A 48 10.84 0.58 -11.88
N GLU A 49 12.02 -0.06 -11.83
CA GLU A 49 13.20 0.37 -12.60
C GLU A 49 12.97 0.32 -14.11
N ALA A 50 12.11 -0.60 -14.58
CA ALA A 50 11.72 -0.73 -15.98
C ALA A 50 10.48 0.11 -16.38
N ASP A 51 9.89 0.87 -15.45
CA ASP A 51 8.62 1.60 -15.63
C ASP A 51 7.48 0.71 -16.20
N ARG A 52 7.41 -0.54 -15.71
CA ARG A 52 6.41 -1.52 -16.14
C ARG A 52 5.27 -1.62 -15.12
N PRO A 53 4.01 -1.71 -15.57
CA PRO A 53 2.89 -1.87 -14.66
C PRO A 53 3.05 -3.10 -13.76
N ALA A 54 2.95 -2.90 -12.45
CA ALA A 54 3.08 -3.96 -11.45
C ALA A 54 2.46 -3.56 -10.11
N GLU A 55 2.06 -4.55 -9.31
CA GLU A 55 1.56 -4.37 -7.95
C GLU A 55 2.29 -5.30 -6.97
N LEU A 56 2.69 -4.76 -5.83
CA LEU A 56 3.16 -5.50 -4.66
C LEU A 56 2.21 -5.23 -3.50
N THR A 57 1.72 -6.28 -2.86
CA THR A 57 0.89 -6.13 -1.65
C THR A 57 1.74 -6.40 -0.44
N ARG A 58 1.89 -5.43 0.45
CA ARG A 58 2.50 -5.62 1.76
C ARG A 58 1.42 -5.91 2.80
N LEU A 59 1.69 -6.93 3.60
CA LEU A 59 0.89 -7.32 4.76
C LEU A 59 1.69 -7.03 6.01
N THR A 60 1.24 -6.03 6.78
CA THR A 60 1.74 -5.74 8.12
C THR A 60 0.70 -6.14 9.15
N TYR A 61 1.15 -6.49 10.35
CA TYR A 61 0.26 -6.82 11.46
C TYR A 61 0.33 -5.68 12.48
N GLY A 62 -0.83 -5.13 12.84
CA GLY A 62 -0.94 -4.15 13.91
C GLY A 62 -0.74 -4.79 15.29
N ASP A 63 -0.64 -3.95 16.32
CA ASP A 63 -0.45 -4.39 17.70
C ASP A 63 -1.60 -5.25 18.23
N GLU A 64 -2.82 -5.11 17.67
CA GLU A 64 -4.00 -5.89 18.04
C GLU A 64 -4.20 -7.14 17.15
N GLY A 65 -3.25 -7.43 16.25
CA GLY A 65 -3.25 -8.59 15.37
C GLY A 65 -4.10 -8.44 14.10
N GLU A 66 -4.59 -7.24 13.82
CA GLU A 66 -5.25 -6.90 12.56
C GLU A 66 -4.24 -6.90 11.40
N SER A 67 -4.65 -7.42 10.25
CA SER A 67 -3.83 -7.39 9.04
C SER A 67 -4.08 -6.10 8.27
N ILE A 68 -3.04 -5.29 8.18
CA ILE A 68 -2.99 -4.07 7.39
C ILE A 68 -2.49 -4.44 5.99
N ARG A 69 -3.29 -4.09 4.98
CA ARG A 69 -2.97 -4.31 3.58
C ARG A 69 -2.61 -2.98 2.92
N THR A 70 -1.41 -2.94 2.35
CA THR A 70 -0.88 -1.79 1.60
C THR A 70 -0.42 -2.26 0.22
N HIS A 71 -0.99 -1.69 -0.83
CA HIS A 71 -0.66 -2.00 -2.20
C HIS A 71 0.25 -0.93 -2.77
N PHE A 72 1.46 -1.30 -3.16
CA PHE A 72 2.40 -0.46 -3.92
C PHE A 72 2.20 -0.74 -5.41
N ARG A 73 2.04 0.31 -6.20
CA ARG A 73 1.58 0.18 -7.58
C ARG A 73 2.42 1.04 -8.51
N VAL A 74 3.02 0.39 -9.51
CA VAL A 74 3.60 1.06 -10.68
C VAL A 74 2.51 1.07 -11.75
N LEU A 75 2.05 2.25 -12.16
CA LEU A 75 1.05 2.39 -13.22
C LEU A 75 1.70 2.45 -14.61
N GLY A 76 3.02 2.69 -14.65
CA GLY A 76 3.80 2.99 -15.85
C GLY A 76 3.72 4.46 -16.24
N SER A 77 4.55 4.87 -17.21
CA SER A 77 4.69 6.27 -17.63
C SER A 77 5.11 7.19 -16.48
N ALA A 78 6.00 6.72 -15.60
CA ALA A 78 6.47 7.42 -14.41
C ALA A 78 5.35 7.83 -13.43
N ARG A 79 4.31 6.99 -13.31
CA ARG A 79 3.22 7.17 -12.34
C ARG A 79 3.21 6.05 -11.33
N TYR A 80 3.20 6.42 -10.05
CA TYR A 80 3.28 5.51 -8.93
C TYR A 80 2.24 5.87 -7.88
N GLU A 81 1.65 4.87 -7.24
CA GLU A 81 0.68 5.10 -6.17
C GLU A 81 0.76 4.05 -5.08
N ILE A 82 0.30 4.42 -3.90
CA ILE A 82 0.12 3.51 -2.77
C ILE A 82 -1.33 3.57 -2.30
N VAL A 83 -1.94 2.42 -2.12
CA VAL A 83 -3.34 2.28 -1.70
C VAL A 83 -3.43 1.32 -0.52
N GLY A 84 -4.06 1.72 0.58
CA GLY A 84 -4.04 0.91 1.82
C GLY A 84 -5.20 1.20 2.77
N GLN A 85 -5.42 0.27 3.70
CA GLN A 85 -6.45 0.37 4.76
C GLN A 85 -5.97 1.02 6.04
N HIS A 86 -4.67 1.22 6.18
CA HIS A 86 -4.04 1.87 7.32
C HIS A 86 -2.67 2.31 6.81
N PHE A 87 -2.44 3.61 6.81
CA PHE A 87 -1.11 4.13 6.60
C PHE A 87 -0.60 4.54 7.96
N ASP A 88 0.62 4.13 8.33
CA ASP A 88 1.36 4.84 9.36
C ASP A 88 1.46 6.29 8.87
N GLY A 89 0.52 7.12 9.33
CA GLY A 89 0.34 8.45 8.80
C GLY A 89 1.61 9.28 9.02
N PRO A 90 1.86 10.30 8.21
CA PRO A 90 2.68 11.41 8.72
C PRO A 90 2.07 11.87 10.04
N ALA A 91 2.91 12.35 10.96
CA ALA A 91 2.58 12.76 12.33
C ALA A 91 1.53 13.89 12.46
N ASP A 92 0.77 14.16 11.40
CA ASP A 92 -0.22 15.23 11.23
C ASP A 92 -1.66 14.82 11.62
N GLY A 93 -1.84 13.70 12.32
CA GLY A 93 -3.09 13.40 13.05
C GLY A 93 -4.26 12.89 12.20
N SER A 94 -3.99 12.32 11.02
CA SER A 94 -5.00 11.57 10.26
C SER A 94 -5.44 10.30 11.02
N ASP A 95 -6.73 9.98 10.92
CA ASP A 95 -7.31 8.81 11.57
C ASP A 95 -6.65 7.52 11.04
N PRO A 96 -5.97 6.75 11.90
CA PRO A 96 -5.23 5.57 11.47
C PRO A 96 -6.17 4.49 10.91
N SER A 97 -7.46 4.49 11.25
CA SER A 97 -8.42 3.48 10.79
C SER A 97 -8.94 3.69 9.36
N GLY A 98 -8.50 4.75 8.66
CA GLY A 98 -9.00 5.12 7.33
C GLY A 98 -8.30 4.49 6.13
N ARG A 99 -9.00 4.47 4.99
CA ARG A 99 -8.43 4.10 3.69
C ARG A 99 -7.75 5.32 3.07
N GLY A 100 -6.55 5.14 2.52
CA GLY A 100 -5.79 6.19 1.86
C GLY A 100 -5.35 5.85 0.43
N ARG A 101 -5.15 6.89 -0.38
CA ARG A 101 -4.40 6.85 -1.63
C ARG A 101 -3.31 7.92 -1.61
N TYR A 102 -2.11 7.51 -1.99
CA TYR A 102 -0.94 8.37 -2.12
C TYR A 102 -0.47 8.33 -3.57
N GLU A 103 -0.20 9.50 -4.13
CA GLU A 103 0.50 9.63 -5.40
C GLU A 103 1.97 9.90 -5.10
N CYS A 104 2.86 9.13 -5.73
CA CYS A 104 4.28 9.20 -5.46
C CYS A 104 5.05 9.63 -6.72
N ASP A 105 6.07 10.48 -6.54
CA ASP A 105 7.02 10.81 -7.60
C ASP A 105 7.99 9.65 -7.88
N ARG A 106 8.28 8.85 -6.86
CA ARG A 106 9.13 7.65 -6.90
C ARG A 106 8.92 6.78 -5.67
N PHE A 107 9.30 5.51 -5.75
CA PHE A 107 9.51 4.69 -4.56
C PHE A 107 10.94 4.80 -4.04
N VAL A 108 11.08 4.72 -2.73
CA VAL A 108 12.36 4.48 -2.04
C VAL A 108 12.35 3.04 -1.56
N PHE A 109 13.47 2.35 -1.72
CA PHE A 109 13.62 0.97 -1.29
C PHE A 109 14.62 0.90 -0.13
N VAL A 110 14.32 0.07 0.86
CA VAL A 110 15.22 -0.18 1.98
C VAL A 110 16.36 -1.07 1.48
N ASP A 111 17.56 -0.51 1.40
CA ASP A 111 18.78 -1.25 1.05
C ASP A 111 19.57 -1.57 2.34
N GLU A 112 19.07 -2.53 3.13
CA GLU A 112 19.70 -2.99 4.37
C GLU A 112 20.00 -4.50 4.32
N PRO A 113 21.17 -4.90 3.79
CA PRO A 113 21.47 -6.31 3.55
C PRO A 113 21.39 -7.16 4.82
N GLY A 114 20.56 -8.21 4.76
CA GLY A 114 20.36 -9.15 5.87
C GLY A 114 19.27 -8.75 6.85
N ALA A 115 18.67 -7.55 6.71
CA ALA A 115 17.48 -7.17 7.44
C ALA A 115 16.23 -7.79 6.82
N GLY A 116 15.20 -8.00 7.65
CA GLY A 116 13.88 -8.39 7.17
C GLY A 116 13.26 -7.33 6.25
N SER A 117 13.72 -6.09 6.27
CA SER A 117 13.24 -5.02 5.39
C SER A 117 13.98 -4.92 4.05
N ASP A 118 15.05 -5.69 3.81
CA ASP A 118 15.88 -5.59 2.59
C ASP A 118 15.03 -5.68 1.31
N GLY A 119 15.17 -4.68 0.42
CA GLY A 119 14.47 -4.56 -0.84
C GLY A 119 13.01 -4.13 -0.75
N ALA A 120 12.48 -3.84 0.43
CA ALA A 120 11.09 -3.40 0.56
C ALA A 120 10.89 -1.94 0.13
N PRO A 121 9.78 -1.61 -0.54
CA PRO A 121 9.42 -0.21 -0.77
C PRO A 121 8.94 0.46 0.53
N GLU A 122 9.30 1.73 0.69
CA GLU A 122 8.88 2.58 1.78
C GLU A 122 7.61 3.35 1.41
N THR A 123 6.70 3.52 2.37
CA THR A 123 5.39 4.12 2.12
C THR A 123 5.42 5.64 1.95
N ASN A 124 6.35 6.33 2.61
CA ASN A 124 6.56 7.77 2.42
C ASN A 124 7.91 8.24 3.00
N ALA A 125 8.96 7.42 2.89
CA ALA A 125 10.27 7.87 3.35
C ALA A 125 10.75 9.03 2.45
N ALA A 126 11.19 10.12 3.08
CA ALA A 126 11.62 11.37 2.45
C ALA A 126 10.53 12.31 1.87
N GLY A 127 9.24 11.99 2.00
CA GLY A 127 8.15 12.87 1.55
C GLY A 127 7.88 12.84 0.04
N GLU A 128 8.28 11.76 -0.63
CA GLU A 128 8.10 11.57 -2.08
C GLU A 128 6.68 11.12 -2.47
N CYS A 129 5.81 10.90 -1.48
CA CYS A 129 4.41 10.51 -1.67
C CYS A 129 3.48 11.51 -0.99
N GLU A 130 2.55 12.08 -1.77
CA GLU A 130 1.50 12.98 -1.29
C GLU A 130 0.19 12.21 -1.10
N GLN A 131 -0.47 12.36 0.05
CA GLN A 131 -1.81 11.82 0.25
C GLN A 131 -2.82 12.64 -0.56
N VAL A 132 -3.45 12.00 -1.54
CA VAL A 132 -4.42 12.66 -2.43
C VAL A 132 -5.87 12.31 -2.09
N GLU A 133 -6.10 11.17 -1.43
CA GLU A 133 -7.43 10.76 -0.97
C GLU A 133 -7.35 10.08 0.41
N HIS A 134 -8.34 10.37 1.25
CA HIS A 134 -8.52 9.72 2.55
C HIS A 134 -10.00 9.56 2.88
N VAL A 135 -10.38 8.40 3.41
CA VAL A 135 -11.73 8.12 3.92
C VAL A 135 -11.61 7.45 5.28
N SER A 136 -12.09 8.12 6.32
CA SER A 136 -12.20 7.57 7.68
C SER A 136 -13.16 6.36 7.70
N ALA A 137 -12.90 5.40 8.59
CA ALA A 137 -13.75 4.23 8.82
C ALA A 137 -15.12 4.57 9.45
#